data_AF-A0AAV3REI4-F1
#
_entry.id   AF-A0AAV3REI4-F1
#
_cell.length_a   1.000
_cell.length_b   1.000
_cell.length_c   1.000
_cell.angle_alpha   90.00
_cell.angle_beta   90.00
_cell.angle_gamma   90.00
#
_symmetry.space_group_name_H-M   'P 1'
#
loop_
_entity.id
_entity.type
_entity.pdbx_description
1 polymer ?
#
loop_
_entity_poly.entity_id
_entity_poly.type
_entity_poly.pdbx_seq_one_letter_code
_entity_poly.pdbx_strand_id
1 'polypeptide(L)'
;MELTSSYTTLSNITTPSSTNSKNNIPLTVFDKVTFDCQVACIIAYHPPTPPNASLEHGLCKALSIFRPYAGRPSVDKNGDPIIVLNDEGVKFIEASVDGPLDEWVPFEQSPNFLRLHPSTEDVDEVLLPLQ
;
A
#
# COMPACT_ATOMS: atom_id res chain seq x y z
N MET A 1 6.36 -2.60 -25.41
CA MET A 1 6.39 -3.98 -24.88
C MET A 1 5.10 -4.20 -24.11
N GLU A 2 4.40 -5.31 -24.34
CA GLU A 2 3.21 -5.64 -23.56
C GLU A 2 3.63 -6.32 -22.26
N LEU A 3 3.56 -5.59 -21.14
CA LEU A 3 3.51 -6.25 -19.84
C LEU A 3 2.19 -7.00 -19.79
N THR A 4 2.23 -8.32 -19.92
CA THR A 4 1.05 -9.17 -19.72
C THR A 4 0.84 -9.28 -18.22
N SER A 5 0.19 -8.27 -17.63
CA SER A 5 -0.17 -8.31 -16.22
C SER A 5 -1.33 -9.29 -16.04
N SER A 6 -1.04 -10.51 -15.62
CA SER A 6 -2.05 -11.35 -14.97
C SER A 6 -2.17 -10.88 -13.53
N TYR A 7 -3.17 -10.04 -13.25
CA TYR A 7 -3.47 -9.64 -11.88
C TYR A 7 -4.19 -10.78 -11.16
N THR A 8 -3.59 -11.26 -10.08
CA THR A 8 -4.33 -12.06 -9.09
C THR A 8 -4.50 -11.17 -7.86
N THR A 9 -5.71 -10.65 -7.65
CA THR A 9 -6.09 -10.04 -6.37
C THR A 9 -6.22 -11.17 -5.36
N LEU A 10 -5.23 -11.35 -4.50
CA LEU A 10 -5.18 -12.52 -3.62
C LEU A 10 -6.14 -12.43 -2.44
N SER A 11 -6.45 -11.23 -1.94
CA SER A 11 -7.53 -10.95 -0.98
C SER A 11 -7.33 -9.57 -0.35
N ASN A 12 -8.37 -9.04 0.31
CA ASN A 12 -8.16 -8.04 1.35
C ASN A 12 -7.43 -8.72 2.51
N ILE A 13 -6.20 -8.31 2.79
CA ILE A 13 -5.46 -8.82 3.96
C ILE A 13 -6.08 -8.24 5.22
N THR A 14 -6.94 -9.02 5.88
CA THR A 14 -7.58 -8.63 7.14
C THR A 14 -6.66 -8.92 8.33
N THR A 15 -6.50 -7.96 9.25
CA THR A 15 -5.77 -8.18 10.51
C THR A 15 -6.63 -8.92 11.54
N PRO A 16 -6.03 -9.70 12.46
CA PRO A 16 -6.78 -10.27 13.58
C PRO A 16 -7.37 -9.14 14.43
N SER A 17 -8.70 -9.16 14.65
CA SER A 17 -9.43 -8.12 15.36
C SER A 17 -8.81 -7.83 16.74
N SER A 18 -8.31 -6.60 16.90
CA SER A 18 -7.86 -6.08 18.19
C SER A 18 -9.04 -5.45 18.93
N THR A 19 -9.34 -5.92 20.14
CA THR A 19 -10.46 -5.45 20.99
C THR A 19 -10.24 -4.07 21.63
N ASN A 20 -9.28 -3.27 21.15
CA ASN A 20 -8.88 -2.03 21.81
C ASN A 20 -9.63 -0.80 21.29
N SER A 21 -10.29 -0.08 22.21
CA SER A 21 -11.52 0.71 22.05
C SER A 21 -11.41 2.09 21.38
N LYS A 22 -10.37 2.37 20.60
CA LYS A 22 -10.31 3.59 19.78
C LYS A 22 -10.30 3.20 18.31
N ASN A 23 -11.46 3.32 17.69
CA ASN A 23 -11.67 2.93 16.30
C ASN A 23 -11.18 3.99 15.31
N ASN A 24 -10.80 5.20 15.76
CA ASN A 24 -10.44 6.30 14.88
C ASN A 24 -9.17 7.00 15.37
N ILE A 25 -8.33 7.44 14.43
CA ILE A 25 -7.16 8.30 14.67
C ILE A 25 -7.39 9.64 13.99
N PRO A 26 -7.47 10.76 14.73
CA PRO A 26 -7.54 12.07 14.12
C PRO A 26 -6.21 12.48 13.48
N LEU A 27 -6.27 13.10 12.30
CA LEU A 27 -5.09 13.65 11.66
C LEU A 27 -4.61 14.90 12.40
N THR A 28 -3.31 14.99 12.62
CA THR A 28 -2.67 16.15 13.27
C THR A 28 -2.58 17.34 12.31
N VAL A 29 -2.18 18.51 12.80
CA VAL A 29 -1.91 19.68 11.94
C VAL A 29 -0.84 19.37 10.90
N PHE A 30 0.16 18.52 11.23
CA PHE A 30 1.21 18.14 10.27
C PHE A 30 0.69 17.26 9.14
N ASP A 31 -0.23 16.35 9.46
CA ASP A 31 -0.89 15.50 8.46
C ASP A 31 -1.82 16.32 7.55
N LYS A 32 -2.36 17.44 8.03
CA LYS A 32 -3.25 18.32 7.25
C LYS A 32 -2.51 19.29 6.32
N VAL A 33 -1.23 19.56 6.55
CA VAL A 33 -0.43 20.51 5.75
C VAL A 33 0.53 19.82 4.77
N THR A 34 0.59 18.48 4.79
CA THR A 34 1.32 17.69 3.79
C THR A 34 0.47 17.46 2.54
N PHE A 35 1.05 16.84 1.51
CA PHE A 35 0.34 16.48 0.30
C PHE A 35 -0.70 15.39 0.58
N ASP A 36 -1.93 15.65 0.12
CA ASP A 36 -2.99 14.65 0.02
C ASP A 36 -2.82 13.89 -1.31
N CYS A 37 -1.85 12.99 -1.35
CA CYS A 37 -1.56 12.20 -2.55
C CYS A 37 -0.99 10.83 -2.23
N GLN A 38 -1.16 9.91 -3.19
CA GLN A 38 -0.49 8.62 -3.15
C GLN A 38 0.91 8.69 -3.77
N VAL A 39 1.92 8.36 -2.95
CA VAL A 39 3.32 8.32 -3.36
C VAL A 39 3.68 6.89 -3.77
N ALA A 40 4.05 6.70 -5.02
CA ALA A 40 4.55 5.43 -5.51
C ALA A 40 6.08 5.34 -5.37
N CYS A 41 6.55 4.25 -4.76
CA CYS A 41 7.98 3.94 -4.64
C CYS A 41 8.26 2.60 -5.35
N ILE A 42 9.30 2.56 -6.18
CA ILE A 42 9.74 1.34 -6.87
C ILE A 42 11.05 0.88 -6.22
N ILE A 43 11.08 -0.36 -5.75
CA ILE A 43 12.25 -0.98 -5.13
C ILE A 43 12.59 -2.26 -5.90
N ALA A 44 13.86 -2.40 -6.28
CA ALA A 44 14.38 -3.54 -7.01
C ALA A 44 15.36 -4.34 -6.14
N TYR A 45 15.31 -5.67 -6.22
CA TYR A 45 16.16 -6.58 -5.46
C TYR A 45 16.84 -7.58 -6.41
N HIS A 46 18.12 -7.86 -6.19
CA HIS A 46 18.77 -8.97 -6.87
C HIS A 46 18.28 -10.32 -6.32
N PRO A 47 18.22 -11.37 -7.15
CA PRO A 47 17.93 -12.71 -6.67
C PRO A 47 19.03 -13.21 -5.71
N PRO A 48 18.67 -14.12 -4.78
CA PRO A 48 17.34 -14.69 -4.57
C PRO A 48 16.42 -13.74 -3.77
N THR A 49 15.17 -13.62 -4.22
CA THR A 49 14.11 -12.94 -3.47
C THR A 49 13.25 -13.95 -2.70
N PRO A 50 12.66 -13.56 -1.55
CA PRO A 50 11.67 -14.39 -0.86
C PRO A 50 10.47 -14.73 -1.76
N PRO A 51 9.78 -15.86 -1.56
CA PRO A 51 8.51 -16.14 -2.23
C PRO A 51 7.42 -15.14 -1.83
N ASN A 52 6.45 -14.90 -2.72
CA ASN A 52 5.38 -13.92 -2.48
C ASN A 52 4.58 -14.19 -1.19
N ALA A 53 4.29 -15.46 -0.88
CA ALA A 53 3.63 -15.84 0.37
C ALA A 53 4.40 -15.41 1.65
N SER A 54 5.73 -15.32 1.59
CA SER A 54 6.53 -14.81 2.72
C SER A 54 6.38 -13.29 2.87
N LEU A 55 6.26 -12.56 1.75
CA LEU A 55 6.01 -11.12 1.75
C LEU A 55 4.60 -10.82 2.26
N GLU A 56 3.58 -11.55 1.79
CA GLU A 56 2.20 -11.45 2.26
C GLU A 56 2.13 -11.67 3.78
N HIS A 57 2.72 -12.76 4.29
CA HIS A 57 2.75 -13.03 5.74
C HIS A 57 3.47 -11.95 6.55
N GLY A 58 4.57 -11.41 6.01
CA GLY A 58 5.29 -10.29 6.60
C GLY A 58 4.41 -9.02 6.66
N LEU A 59 3.68 -8.73 5.59
CA LEU A 59 2.75 -7.61 5.51
C LEU A 59 1.60 -7.76 6.52
N CYS A 60 0.99 -8.94 6.65
CA CYS A 60 -0.02 -9.23 7.67
C CYS A 60 0.48 -8.89 9.08
N LYS A 61 1.71 -9.32 9.41
CA LYS A 61 2.33 -9.04 10.70
C LYS A 61 2.59 -7.56 10.90
N ALA A 62 3.10 -6.87 9.88
CA ALA A 62 3.33 -5.44 9.94
C ALA A 62 2.03 -4.66 10.17
N LEU A 63 0.96 -4.98 9.44
CA LEU A 63 -0.35 -4.33 9.58
C LEU A 63 -0.98 -4.57 10.96
N SER A 64 -0.70 -5.70 11.62
CA SER A 64 -1.15 -5.92 13.00
C SER A 64 -0.56 -4.92 14.01
N ILE A 65 0.63 -4.39 13.72
CA ILE A 65 1.33 -3.38 14.52
C ILE A 65 0.94 -1.97 14.03
N PHE A 66 0.93 -1.78 12.71
CA PHE A 66 0.64 -0.54 12.02
C PHE A 66 -0.77 -0.53 11.43
N ARG A 67 -1.77 -0.75 12.30
CA ARG A 67 -3.19 -0.80 11.94
C ARG A 67 -3.73 0.35 11.10
N PRO A 68 -3.26 1.61 11.20
CA PRO A 68 -3.80 2.70 10.40
C PRO A 68 -3.68 2.47 8.90
N TYR A 69 -2.65 1.73 8.45
CA TYR A 69 -2.45 1.37 7.05
C TYR A 69 -3.48 0.35 6.54
N ALA A 70 -4.10 -0.43 7.43
CA ALA A 70 -5.22 -1.31 7.11
C ALA A 70 -6.58 -0.62 7.26
N GLY A 71 -6.60 0.68 7.59
CA GLY A 71 -7.79 1.47 7.81
C GLY A 71 -8.31 2.18 6.56
N ARG A 72 -9.24 3.11 6.74
CA ARG A 72 -9.77 3.99 5.69
C ARG A 72 -9.79 5.46 6.12
N PRO A 73 -9.46 6.42 5.22
CA PRO A 73 -9.68 7.82 5.48
C PRO A 73 -11.18 8.11 5.67
N SER A 74 -11.53 9.03 6.56
CA SER A 74 -12.90 9.48 6.78
C SER A 74 -12.94 10.86 7.42
N VAL A 75 -14.13 11.32 7.79
CA VAL A 75 -14.34 12.57 8.52
C VAL A 75 -15.13 12.31 9.79
N ASP A 76 -14.81 13.02 10.86
CA ASP A 76 -15.59 12.96 12.09
C ASP A 76 -16.86 13.84 12.00
N LYS A 77 -17.65 13.85 13.08
CA LYS A 77 -18.91 14.62 13.18
C LYS A 77 -18.73 16.15 13.05
N ASN A 78 -17.52 16.66 13.27
CA ASN A 78 -17.18 18.07 13.15
C ASN A 78 -16.58 18.40 11.77
N GLY A 79 -16.37 17.39 10.92
CA GLY A 79 -15.74 17.52 9.61
C GLY A 79 -14.22 17.43 9.64
N ASP A 80 -13.61 17.05 10.78
CA ASP A 80 -12.17 16.87 10.86
C ASP A 80 -11.76 15.52 10.26
N PRO A 81 -10.67 15.46 9.47
CA PRO A 81 -10.22 14.22 8.86
C PRO A 81 -9.68 13.25 9.91
N ILE A 82 -10.05 11.98 9.76
CA ILE A 82 -9.69 10.86 10.62
C ILE A 82 -9.32 9.64 9.78
N ILE A 83 -8.62 8.68 10.40
CA ILE A 83 -8.49 7.32 9.88
C ILE A 83 -9.34 6.41 10.73
N VAL A 84 -10.27 5.70 10.10
CA VAL A 84 -11.04 4.62 10.74
C VAL A 84 -10.18 3.37 10.70
N LEU A 85 -9.90 2.81 11.87
CA LEU A 85 -9.18 1.56 12.07
C LEU A 85 -10.13 0.36 11.92
N ASN A 86 -10.70 0.21 10.71
CA ASN A 86 -11.66 -0.84 10.37
C ASN A 86 -11.03 -2.17 9.94
N ASP A 87 -9.69 -2.24 9.91
CA ASP A 87 -8.93 -3.44 9.58
C ASP A 87 -9.33 -4.04 8.20
N GLU A 88 -9.80 -3.19 7.28
CA GLU A 88 -10.24 -3.58 5.93
C GLU A 88 -9.09 -4.09 5.06
N GLY A 89 -7.86 -3.75 5.43
CA GLY A 89 -6.64 -4.25 4.83
C GLY A 89 -6.12 -3.37 3.71
N VAL A 90 -5.18 -3.93 2.95
CA VAL A 90 -4.50 -3.27 1.82
C VAL A 90 -4.54 -4.17 0.60
N LYS A 91 -4.41 -3.58 -0.59
CA LYS A 91 -4.27 -4.31 -1.84
C LYS A 91 -2.85 -4.87 -1.97
N PHE A 92 -2.73 -6.19 -2.11
CA PHE A 92 -1.48 -6.87 -2.46
C PHE A 92 -1.61 -7.47 -3.87
N ILE A 93 -0.77 -7.01 -4.79
CA ILE A 93 -0.81 -7.42 -6.20
C ILE A 93 0.46 -8.17 -6.55
N GLU A 94 0.30 -9.40 -7.02
CA GLU A 94 1.38 -10.17 -7.64
C GLU A 94 1.36 -9.95 -9.16
N ALA A 95 2.53 -9.74 -9.73
CA ALA A 95 2.73 -9.58 -11.17
C ALA A 95 4.06 -10.23 -11.58
N SER A 96 4.13 -10.63 -12.85
CA SER A 96 5.34 -11.16 -13.48
C SER A 96 5.60 -10.46 -14.80
N VAL A 97 6.86 -10.42 -15.21
CA VAL A 97 7.30 -9.93 -16.51
C VAL A 97 8.26 -10.94 -17.12
N ASP A 98 8.20 -11.10 -18.44
CA ASP A 98 9.17 -11.90 -19.17
C ASP A 98 10.46 -11.08 -19.36
N GLY A 99 11.57 -11.60 -18.83
CA GLY A 99 12.89 -11.01 -19.00
C GLY A 99 13.61 -10.71 -17.68
N PRO A 100 14.95 -10.59 -17.72
CA PRO A 100 15.74 -10.31 -16.53
C PRO A 100 15.67 -8.81 -16.19
N LEU A 101 15.78 -8.47 -14.90
CA LEU A 101 15.66 -7.09 -14.42
C LEU A 101 16.76 -6.15 -14.94
N ASP A 102 17.94 -6.68 -15.26
CA ASP A 102 19.10 -5.92 -15.73
C ASP A 102 18.90 -5.30 -17.13
N GLU A 103 18.04 -5.88 -17.96
CA GLU A 103 17.62 -5.28 -19.24
C GLU A 103 16.81 -3.98 -19.05
N TRP A 104 16.33 -3.71 -17.83
CA TRP A 104 15.45 -2.60 -17.50
C TRP A 104 16.10 -1.52 -16.62
N VAL A 105 17.36 -1.73 -16.24
CA VAL A 105 18.13 -0.85 -15.35
C VAL A 105 19.30 -0.21 -16.14
N PRO A 106 19.59 1.10 -15.96
CA PRO A 106 18.90 2.05 -15.10
C PRO A 106 17.54 2.42 -15.66
N PHE A 107 16.57 2.62 -14.76
CA PHE A 107 15.21 2.98 -15.09
C PHE A 107 15.18 4.29 -15.90
N GLU A 108 15.07 4.22 -17.24
CA GLU A 108 14.81 5.40 -18.06
C GLU A 108 13.42 5.91 -17.76
N GLN A 109 13.25 7.19 -17.35
CA GLN A 109 11.96 7.79 -17.00
C GLN A 109 10.90 7.53 -18.09
N SER A 110 10.17 6.44 -17.92
CA SER A 110 9.27 5.88 -18.93
C SER A 110 7.88 5.76 -18.31
N PRO A 111 6.82 6.12 -19.06
CA PRO A 111 5.44 5.90 -18.61
C PRO A 111 5.15 4.43 -18.27
N ASN A 112 5.96 3.49 -18.75
CA ASN A 112 5.84 2.07 -18.41
C ASN A 112 6.03 1.80 -16.91
N PHE A 113 6.71 2.66 -16.15
CA PHE A 113 6.85 2.49 -14.69
C PHE A 113 5.56 2.68 -13.91
N LEU A 114 4.60 3.41 -14.48
CA LEU A 114 3.26 3.52 -13.89
C LEU A 114 2.55 2.16 -13.83
N ARG A 115 3.05 1.15 -14.56
CA ARG A 115 2.53 -0.23 -14.55
C ARG A 115 3.16 -1.10 -13.46
N LEU A 116 4.18 -0.62 -12.75
CA LEU A 116 4.86 -1.35 -11.67
C LEU A 116 4.29 -1.08 -10.27
N HIS A 117 3.31 -0.20 -10.17
CA HIS A 117 2.57 0.06 -8.94
C HIS A 117 1.07 0.13 -9.25
N PRO A 118 0.19 -0.13 -8.25
CA PRO A 118 -1.24 0.13 -8.39
C PRO A 118 -1.50 1.59 -8.78
N SER A 119 -2.60 1.85 -9.50
CA SER A 119 -3.00 3.23 -9.80
C SER A 119 -3.08 4.06 -8.52
N THR A 120 -2.55 5.28 -8.57
CA THR A 120 -2.59 6.23 -7.46
C THR A 120 -3.87 7.06 -7.43
N GLU A 121 -4.77 6.83 -8.38
CA GLU A 121 -6.08 7.49 -8.48
C GLU A 121 -7.16 6.77 -7.65
N ASP A 122 -6.89 5.55 -7.16
CA ASP A 122 -7.75 4.81 -6.24
C ASP A 122 -7.50 5.30 -4.80
N VAL A 123 -8.20 6.35 -4.37
CA VAL A 123 -7.95 7.11 -3.12
C VAL A 123 -8.52 6.44 -1.85
N ASP A 124 -8.90 5.18 -1.90
CA ASP A 124 -9.59 4.54 -0.76
C ASP A 124 -8.62 4.09 0.35
N GLU A 125 -7.31 4.01 0.09
CA GLU A 125 -6.32 3.48 1.04
C GLU A 125 -5.56 4.59 1.80
N VAL A 126 -5.23 4.32 3.07
CA VAL A 126 -4.59 5.29 3.96
C VAL A 126 -3.10 5.41 3.69
N LEU A 127 -2.62 6.64 3.59
CA LEU A 127 -1.21 6.98 3.75
C LEU A 127 -1.00 7.83 4.98
N LEU A 128 -0.06 7.41 5.82
CA LEU A 128 0.47 8.24 6.89
C LEU A 128 1.91 8.61 6.54
N PRO A 129 2.33 9.87 6.77
CA PRO A 129 3.75 10.17 6.80
C PRO A 129 4.42 9.31 7.88
N LEU A 130 5.64 8.83 7.60
CA LEU A 130 6.46 8.13 8.58
C LEU A 130 6.62 9.03 9.82
N GLN A 131 6.04 8.62 10.95
CA GLN A 131 6.19 9.31 12.24
C GLN A 131 7.51 8.93 12.92
#